data_AF-B0N2N4-F1
#
_entry.id   AF-B0N2N4-F1
#
_cell.length_a   1.000
_cell.length_b   1.000
_cell.length_c   1.000
_cell.angle_alpha   90.00
_cell.angle_beta   90.00
_cell.angle_gamma   90.00
#
_symmetry.space_group_name_H-M   'P 1'
#
loop_
_entity.id
_entity.type
_entity.pdbx_description
1 polymer ?
#
loop_
_entity_poly.entity_id
_entity_poly.type
_entity_poly.pdbx_seq_one_letter_code
_entity_poly.pdbx_strand_id
1 'polypeptide(L)'
;MFYLFNLFLGFIFVYLDFNNIDSCLIKYLTIFNNFLYLLVKSVNKTALLASLFTCIADYFLLFTNNQLAGVLCFIIVQSNYMKLLDQYTFFPFVTILLWPVNPLIALASNYALLSLHNLYYSFKSRYQSKHQYYLFIAIFLLLCCDFFVALTNINLPVPAVFRILIWILYLPSQLFFSASQIISEK
;
A
#
# COMPACT_ATOMS: atom_id res chain seq x y z
N MET A 1 13.62 8.32 15.56
CA MET A 1 13.97 6.91 15.86
C MET A 1 13.19 5.93 14.97
N PHE A 2 11.84 5.97 14.97
CA PHE A 2 11.00 5.10 14.13
C PHE A 2 11.38 5.08 12.62
N TYR A 3 11.39 6.24 11.96
CA TYR A 3 11.73 6.33 10.53
C TYR A 3 13.13 5.80 10.20
N LEU A 4 14.11 6.06 11.08
CA LEU A 4 15.48 5.58 10.92
C LEU A 4 15.55 4.05 11.05
N PHE A 5 14.78 3.47 11.97
CA PHE A 5 14.70 2.02 12.12
C PHE A 5 14.06 1.35 10.90
N ASN A 6 12.96 1.88 10.38
CA ASN A 6 12.35 1.36 9.15
C ASN A 6 13.23 1.55 7.91
N LEU A 7 14.00 2.64 7.82
CA LEU A 7 15.00 2.82 6.76
C LEU A 7 16.12 1.78 6.88
N PHE A 8 16.60 1.49 8.09
CA PHE A 8 17.61 0.47 8.32
C PHE A 8 17.11 -0.93 7.93
N LEU A 9 15.91 -1.33 8.35
CA LEU A 9 15.27 -2.57 7.89
C LEU A 9 15.09 -2.58 6.37
N GLY A 10 14.77 -1.42 5.79
CA GLY A 10 14.74 -1.15 4.35
C GLY A 10 16.01 -1.57 3.64
N PHE A 11 17.15 -1.05 4.07
CA PHE A 11 18.45 -1.41 3.51
C PHE A 11 18.77 -2.90 3.65
N ILE A 12 18.41 -3.50 4.80
CA ILE A 12 18.65 -4.93 5.03
C ILE A 12 17.86 -5.77 4.02
N PHE A 13 16.54 -5.59 3.90
CA PHE A 13 15.78 -6.46 3.01
C PHE A 13 16.14 -6.22 1.53
N VAL A 14 16.49 -4.99 1.14
CA VAL A 14 16.96 -4.70 -0.24
C VAL A 14 18.26 -5.46 -0.52
N TYR A 15 19.21 -5.44 0.43
CA TYR A 15 20.45 -6.19 0.31
C TYR A 15 20.19 -7.71 0.20
N LEU A 16 19.27 -8.25 1.00
CA LEU A 16 18.90 -9.67 0.92
C LEU A 16 18.27 -10.03 -0.43
N ASP A 17 17.36 -9.19 -0.94
CA ASP A 17 16.72 -9.40 -2.25
C ASP A 17 17.74 -9.37 -3.40
N PHE A 18 18.72 -8.48 -3.36
CA PHE A 18 19.82 -8.45 -4.34
C PHE A 18 20.64 -9.75 -4.34
N ASN A 19 20.79 -10.38 -3.18
CA ASN A 19 21.50 -11.65 -3.02
C ASN A 19 20.59 -12.89 -3.18
N ASN A 20 19.32 -12.70 -3.58
CA ASN A 20 18.31 -13.76 -3.67
C ASN A 20 18.09 -14.54 -2.37
N ILE A 21 18.25 -13.87 -1.22
CA ILE A 21 17.97 -14.43 0.11
C ILE A 21 16.53 -14.05 0.50
N ASP A 22 15.79 -14.99 1.06
CA ASP A 22 14.43 -14.72 1.53
C ASP A 22 14.42 -13.58 2.56
N SER A 23 13.60 -12.58 2.30
CA SER A 23 13.49 -11.34 3.07
C SER A 23 12.06 -11.05 3.52
N CYS A 24 11.12 -12.00 3.30
CA CYS A 24 9.69 -11.83 3.57
C CYS A 24 9.40 -11.43 5.02
N LEU A 25 10.09 -12.06 5.98
CA LEU A 25 9.93 -11.73 7.41
C LEU A 25 10.33 -10.28 7.72
N ILE A 26 11.44 -9.80 7.18
CA ILE A 26 11.94 -8.44 7.44
C ILE A 26 11.02 -7.40 6.80
N LYS A 27 10.55 -7.67 5.57
CA LYS A 27 9.54 -6.87 4.88
C LYS A 27 8.29 -6.73 5.74
N TYR A 28 7.73 -7.86 6.18
CA TYR A 28 6.55 -7.86 7.04
C TYR A 28 6.75 -7.12 8.36
N LEU A 29 7.88 -7.35 9.05
CA LEU A 29 8.20 -6.66 10.31
C LEU A 29 8.30 -5.14 10.12
N THR A 30 8.78 -4.67 8.97
CA THR A 30 8.87 -3.24 8.66
C THR A 30 7.47 -2.61 8.55
N ILE A 31 6.53 -3.29 7.91
CA ILE A 31 5.13 -2.87 7.77
C ILE A 31 4.42 -2.94 9.12
N PHE A 32 4.59 -4.03 9.85
CA PHE A 32 4.01 -4.23 11.17
C PHE A 32 4.49 -3.16 12.16
N ASN A 33 5.78 -2.82 12.14
CA ASN A 33 6.33 -1.74 12.94
C ASN A 33 5.68 -0.39 12.59
N ASN A 34 5.36 -0.15 11.31
CA ASN A 34 4.64 1.04 10.88
C ASN A 34 3.22 1.13 11.47
N PHE A 35 2.50 0.02 11.48
CA PHE A 35 1.21 -0.06 12.18
C PHE A 35 1.35 0.21 13.69
N LEU A 36 2.31 -0.43 14.37
CA LEU A 36 2.55 -0.20 15.80
C LEU A 36 2.86 1.26 16.10
N TYR A 37 3.63 1.91 15.23
CA TYR A 37 3.95 3.32 15.42
C TYR A 37 2.74 4.23 15.31
N LEU A 38 1.85 3.98 14.34
CA LEU A 38 0.58 4.70 14.22
C LEU A 38 -0.35 4.43 15.40
N LEU A 39 -0.37 3.19 15.90
CA LEU A 39 -1.12 2.81 17.10
C LEU A 39 -0.64 3.59 18.33
N VAL A 40 0.68 3.63 18.57
CA VAL A 40 1.28 4.37 19.70
C VAL A 40 1.06 5.87 19.59
N LYS A 41 0.99 6.40 18.36
CA LYS A 41 0.69 7.81 18.12
C LYS A 41 -0.79 8.14 18.23
N SER A 42 -1.66 7.15 18.39
CA SER A 42 -3.11 7.35 18.53
C SER A 42 -3.73 8.12 17.36
N VAL A 43 -3.21 7.87 16.14
CA VAL A 43 -3.66 8.58 14.94
C VAL A 43 -5.15 8.36 14.65
N ASN A 44 -5.70 9.17 13.73
CA ASN A 44 -7.05 8.98 13.19
C ASN A 44 -7.41 7.49 13.00
N LYS A 45 -8.55 7.06 13.57
CA LYS A 45 -9.03 5.68 13.55
C LYS A 45 -9.11 5.09 12.14
N THR A 46 -9.50 5.89 11.15
CA THR A 46 -9.57 5.48 9.73
C THR A 46 -8.17 5.14 9.20
N ALA A 47 -7.16 5.93 9.56
CA ALA A 47 -5.78 5.66 9.17
C ALA A 47 -5.18 4.44 9.89
N LEU A 48 -5.54 4.24 11.15
CA LEU A 48 -5.16 3.04 11.90
C LEU A 48 -5.77 1.77 11.29
N LEU A 49 -7.04 1.84 10.86
CA LEU A 49 -7.68 0.73 10.14
C LEU A 49 -7.00 0.47 8.80
N ALA A 50 -6.66 1.52 8.03
CA ALA A 50 -5.91 1.36 6.79
C ALA A 50 -4.58 0.62 7.02
N SER A 51 -3.77 1.05 8.00
CA SER A 51 -2.49 0.40 8.27
C SER A 51 -2.60 -1.02 8.83
N LEU A 52 -3.65 -1.31 9.61
CA LEU A 52 -3.95 -2.67 10.08
C LEU A 52 -4.27 -3.60 8.89
N PHE A 53 -5.15 -3.17 7.99
CA PHE A 53 -5.51 -3.97 6.82
C PHE A 53 -4.36 -4.10 5.83
N THR A 54 -3.44 -3.13 5.75
CA THR A 54 -2.18 -3.27 5.03
C THR A 54 -1.32 -4.40 5.62
N CYS A 55 -1.17 -4.47 6.95
CA CYS A 55 -0.43 -5.57 7.59
C CYS A 55 -1.07 -6.93 7.28
N ILE A 56 -2.40 -7.04 7.37
CA ILE A 56 -3.12 -8.28 7.07
C ILE A 56 -2.96 -8.65 5.59
N ALA A 57 -3.04 -7.68 4.68
CA ALA A 57 -2.83 -7.89 3.26
C ALA A 57 -1.43 -8.45 2.97
N ASP A 58 -0.40 -7.80 3.52
CA ASP A 58 0.98 -8.19 3.32
C ASP A 58 1.29 -9.56 3.92
N TYR A 59 0.67 -9.94 5.04
CA TYR A 59 0.77 -11.30 5.56
C TYR A 59 0.30 -12.33 4.53
N PHE A 60 -0.88 -12.13 3.94
CA PHE A 60 -1.40 -13.04 2.92
C PHE A 60 -0.51 -13.08 1.67
N LEU A 61 0.00 -11.94 1.23
CA LEU A 61 0.82 -11.86 0.00
C LEU A 61 2.25 -12.38 0.17
N LEU A 62 2.84 -12.27 1.37
CA LEU A 62 4.23 -12.69 1.64
C LEU A 62 4.34 -14.14 2.09
N PHE A 63 3.39 -14.63 2.90
CA PHE A 63 3.52 -15.95 3.56
C PHE A 63 2.51 -16.98 3.09
N THR A 64 1.54 -16.58 2.26
CA THR A 64 0.49 -17.49 1.78
C THR A 64 0.34 -17.40 0.27
N ASN A 65 -0.33 -18.39 -0.32
CA ASN A 65 -0.73 -18.34 -1.73
C ASN A 65 -2.11 -17.69 -1.93
N ASN A 66 -2.68 -17.05 -0.90
CA ASN A 66 -4.03 -16.51 -0.94
C ASN A 66 -4.06 -15.05 -1.42
N GLN A 67 -3.81 -14.86 -2.71
CA GLN A 67 -3.82 -13.54 -3.35
C GLN A 67 -5.18 -12.84 -3.25
N LEU A 68 -6.28 -13.60 -3.30
CA LEU A 68 -7.64 -13.05 -3.17
C LEU A 68 -7.83 -12.33 -1.83
N ALA A 69 -7.41 -12.95 -0.72
CA ALA A 69 -7.52 -12.35 0.60
C ALA A 69 -6.65 -11.08 0.72
N GLY A 70 -5.44 -11.11 0.17
CA GLY A 70 -4.55 -9.94 0.12
C GLY A 70 -5.18 -8.76 -0.62
N VAL A 71 -5.70 -8.99 -1.84
CA VAL A 71 -6.34 -7.94 -2.65
C VAL A 71 -7.62 -7.41 -1.99
N LEU A 72 -8.43 -8.29 -1.37
CA LEU A 72 -9.61 -7.86 -0.61
C LEU A 72 -9.24 -6.91 0.54
N CYS A 73 -8.18 -7.23 1.28
CA CYS A 73 -7.68 -6.35 2.33
C CYS A 73 -7.24 -4.99 1.77
N PHE A 74 -6.55 -4.98 0.63
CA PHE A 74 -6.16 -3.72 -0.02
C PHE A 74 -7.34 -2.90 -0.56
N ILE A 75 -8.46 -3.52 -0.97
CA ILE A 75 -9.70 -2.78 -1.27
C ILE A 75 -10.24 -2.07 -0.02
N ILE A 76 -10.17 -2.72 1.15
CA ILE A 76 -10.54 -2.09 2.43
C ILE A 76 -9.57 -0.94 2.76
N VAL A 77 -8.27 -1.09 2.49
CA VAL A 77 -7.28 0.00 2.64
C VAL A 77 -7.69 1.20 1.78
N GLN A 78 -7.96 0.99 0.49
CA GLN A 78 -8.35 2.08 -0.42
C GLN A 78 -9.67 2.75 0.00
N SER A 79 -10.61 1.98 0.56
CA SER A 79 -11.86 2.51 1.11
C SER A 79 -11.61 3.42 2.33
N ASN A 80 -10.61 3.12 3.16
CA ASN A 80 -10.20 3.99 4.25
C ASN A 80 -9.46 5.24 3.74
N TYR A 81 -8.65 5.12 2.68
CA TYR A 81 -8.05 6.29 2.03
C TYR A 81 -9.10 7.24 1.44
N MET A 82 -10.16 6.71 0.83
CA MET A 82 -11.30 7.52 0.37
C MET A 82 -11.91 8.33 1.51
N LYS A 83 -12.15 7.69 2.67
CA LYS A 83 -12.65 8.37 3.87
C LYS A 83 -11.71 9.46 4.38
N LEU A 84 -10.39 9.24 4.32
CA LEU A 84 -9.38 10.26 4.68
C LEU A 84 -9.34 11.44 3.70
N LEU A 85 -9.89 11.27 2.49
CA LEU A 85 -10.03 12.30 1.46
C LEU A 85 -11.45 12.90 1.40
N ASP A 86 -12.29 12.59 2.40
CA ASP A 86 -13.70 12.97 2.47
C ASP A 86 -14.52 12.58 1.23
N GLN A 87 -14.17 11.44 0.60
CA GLN A 87 -14.89 10.87 -0.53
C GLN A 87 -15.63 9.60 -0.12
N TYR A 88 -16.92 9.50 -0.46
CA TYR A 88 -17.78 8.40 0.01
C TYR A 88 -18.55 7.67 -1.11
N THR A 89 -18.45 8.13 -2.36
CA THR A 89 -19.43 7.79 -3.41
C THR A 89 -18.88 7.00 -4.60
N PHE A 90 -17.72 6.34 -4.46
CA PHE A 90 -17.18 5.52 -5.56
C PHE A 90 -17.46 4.02 -5.35
N PHE A 91 -18.29 3.46 -6.21
CA PHE A 91 -18.51 2.02 -6.31
C PHE A 91 -18.17 1.55 -7.74
N PRO A 92 -17.09 0.78 -7.93
CA PRO A 92 -16.70 0.35 -9.27
C PRO A 92 -17.53 -0.85 -9.73
N PHE A 93 -18.47 -0.58 -10.66
CA PHE A 93 -19.32 -1.60 -11.28
C PHE A 93 -18.56 -2.68 -12.07
N VAL A 94 -17.30 -2.42 -12.44
CA VAL A 94 -16.42 -3.34 -13.19
C VAL A 94 -16.23 -4.67 -12.45
N THR A 95 -16.27 -4.68 -11.11
CA THR A 95 -16.12 -5.90 -10.31
C THR A 95 -17.25 -6.90 -10.56
N ILE A 96 -18.48 -6.43 -10.74
CA ILE A 96 -19.67 -7.28 -10.95
C ILE A 96 -19.56 -7.99 -12.31
N LEU A 97 -19.06 -7.29 -13.33
CA LEU A 97 -18.93 -7.83 -14.68
C LEU A 97 -17.82 -8.89 -14.80
N LEU A 98 -16.69 -8.68 -14.11
CA LEU A 98 -15.52 -9.55 -14.21
C LEU A 98 -15.54 -10.74 -13.22
N TRP A 99 -16.38 -10.69 -12.17
CA TRP A 99 -16.45 -11.74 -11.14
C TRP A 99 -16.63 -13.15 -11.71
N PRO A 100 -17.53 -13.39 -12.70
CA PRO A 100 -17.73 -14.73 -13.25
C PRO A 100 -16.56 -15.23 -14.11
N VAL A 101 -15.71 -14.32 -14.61
CA VAL A 101 -14.58 -14.66 -15.49
C VAL A 101 -13.37 -15.06 -14.67
N ASN A 102 -12.97 -14.20 -13.74
CA ASN A 102 -11.85 -14.44 -12.84
C ASN A 102 -11.96 -13.53 -11.61
N PRO A 103 -12.23 -14.09 -10.41
CA PRO A 103 -12.39 -13.30 -9.19
C PRO A 103 -11.17 -12.44 -8.83
N LEU A 104 -9.96 -12.93 -9.10
CA LEU A 104 -8.73 -12.19 -8.81
C LEU A 104 -8.60 -10.97 -9.73
N ILE A 105 -8.85 -11.13 -11.02
CA ILE A 105 -8.84 -10.02 -11.99
C ILE A 105 -9.93 -9.01 -11.64
N ALA A 106 -11.13 -9.48 -11.26
CA ALA A 106 -12.23 -8.62 -10.87
C ALA A 106 -11.87 -7.74 -9.65
N LEU A 107 -11.26 -8.34 -8.62
CA LEU A 107 -10.82 -7.64 -7.42
C LEU A 107 -9.61 -6.73 -7.68
N ALA A 108 -8.61 -7.19 -8.44
CA ALA A 108 -7.45 -6.36 -8.81
C ALA A 108 -7.87 -5.13 -9.63
N SER A 109 -8.85 -5.31 -10.53
CA SER A 109 -9.43 -4.20 -11.32
C SER A 109 -10.21 -3.22 -10.44
N ASN A 110 -10.99 -3.73 -9.48
CA ASN A 110 -11.66 -2.90 -8.46
C ASN A 110 -10.64 -2.04 -7.70
N TYR A 111 -9.63 -2.72 -7.16
CA TYR A 111 -8.54 -2.10 -6.42
C TYR A 111 -7.85 -1.01 -7.24
N ALA A 112 -7.49 -1.30 -8.50
CA ALA A 112 -6.86 -0.33 -9.38
C ALA A 112 -7.72 0.92 -9.62
N LEU A 113 -9.03 0.75 -9.83
CA LEU A 113 -9.97 1.88 -10.00
C LEU A 113 -10.08 2.72 -8.73
N LEU A 114 -10.14 2.09 -7.55
CA LEU A 114 -10.13 2.78 -6.27
C LEU A 114 -8.83 3.56 -6.05
N SER A 115 -7.68 2.95 -6.36
CA SER A 115 -6.37 3.60 -6.25
C SER A 115 -6.26 4.81 -7.18
N LEU A 116 -6.76 4.72 -8.42
CA LEU A 116 -6.80 5.85 -9.36
C LEU A 116 -7.73 6.97 -8.88
N HIS A 117 -8.90 6.60 -8.34
CA HIS A 117 -9.83 7.55 -7.74
C HIS A 117 -9.17 8.32 -6.59
N ASN A 118 -8.55 7.59 -5.66
CA ASN A 118 -7.82 8.17 -4.53
C ASN A 118 -6.64 9.03 -4.99
N LEU A 119 -5.92 8.64 -6.05
CA LEU A 119 -4.86 9.46 -6.63
C LEU A 119 -5.41 10.78 -7.18
N TYR A 120 -6.52 10.76 -7.90
CA TYR A 120 -7.14 11.98 -8.44
C TYR A 120 -7.51 12.97 -7.33
N TYR A 121 -8.19 12.49 -6.27
CA TYR A 121 -8.62 13.36 -5.18
C TYR A 121 -7.47 13.84 -4.31
N SER A 122 -6.52 12.96 -3.97
CA SER A 122 -5.31 13.37 -3.23
C SER A 122 -4.46 14.36 -4.03
N PHE A 123 -4.37 14.19 -5.35
CA PHE A 123 -3.73 15.18 -6.22
C PHE A 123 -4.45 16.53 -6.12
N LYS A 124 -5.79 16.55 -6.22
CA LYS A 124 -6.56 17.80 -6.12
C LYS A 124 -6.39 18.50 -4.77
N SER A 125 -6.29 17.76 -3.66
CA SER A 125 -6.14 18.32 -2.30
C SER A 125 -4.69 18.61 -1.90
N ARG A 126 -3.68 18.19 -2.67
CA ARG A 126 -2.26 18.20 -2.26
C ARG A 126 -1.70 19.54 -1.79
N TYR A 127 -2.25 20.67 -2.25
CA TYR A 127 -1.78 22.00 -1.88
C TYR A 127 -2.55 22.61 -0.69
N GLN A 128 -3.57 21.93 -0.17
CA GLN A 128 -4.37 22.44 0.94
C GLN A 128 -3.63 22.38 2.28
N SER A 129 -2.82 21.33 2.50
CA SER A 129 -2.03 21.18 3.70
C SER A 129 -0.83 20.27 3.48
N LYS A 130 0.14 20.32 4.41
CA LYS A 130 1.31 19.44 4.38
C LYS A 130 0.95 17.96 4.56
N HIS A 131 -0.08 17.66 5.37
CA HIS A 131 -0.63 16.30 5.49
C HIS A 131 -1.14 15.80 4.13
N GLN A 132 -1.95 16.61 3.44
CA GLN A 132 -2.53 16.24 2.15
C GLN A 132 -1.45 16.02 1.08
N TYR A 133 -0.39 16.82 1.09
CA TYR A 133 0.77 16.61 0.22
C TYR A 133 1.46 15.25 0.46
N TYR A 134 1.68 14.86 1.72
CA TYR A 134 2.28 13.57 2.04
C TYR A 134 1.34 12.39 1.77
N LEU A 135 0.04 12.55 1.96
CA LEU A 135 -0.95 11.55 1.58
C LEU A 135 -0.96 11.32 0.07
N PHE A 136 -0.86 12.39 -0.72
CA PHE A 136 -0.69 12.30 -2.18
C PHE A 136 0.57 11.52 -2.57
N ILE A 137 1.73 11.84 -1.97
CA ILE A 137 2.97 11.11 -2.24
C ILE A 137 2.81 9.63 -1.88
N ALA A 138 2.19 9.32 -0.75
CA ALA A 138 1.96 7.95 -0.31
C ALA A 138 1.12 7.16 -1.33
N ILE A 139 -0.01 7.71 -1.76
CA ILE A 139 -0.92 7.06 -2.72
C ILE A 139 -0.24 6.93 -4.10
N PHE A 140 0.49 7.94 -4.55
CA PHE A 140 1.23 7.90 -5.81
C PHE A 140 2.28 6.79 -5.82
N LEU A 141 3.12 6.73 -4.79
CA LEU A 141 4.16 5.70 -4.67
C LEU A 141 3.58 4.29 -4.56
N LEU A 142 2.47 4.14 -3.84
CA LEU A 142 1.75 2.87 -3.75
C LEU A 142 1.25 2.42 -5.13
N LEU A 143 0.64 3.31 -5.91
CA LEU A 143 0.19 2.98 -7.27
C LEU A 143 1.36 2.60 -8.19
N CYS A 144 2.51 3.29 -8.08
CA CYS A 144 3.70 2.92 -8.84
C CYS A 144 4.22 1.52 -8.43
N CYS A 145 4.20 1.20 -7.13
CA CYS A 145 4.51 -0.13 -6.64
C CYS A 145 3.56 -1.18 -7.25
N ASP A 146 2.25 -0.93 -7.19
CA ASP A 146 1.23 -1.86 -7.72
C ASP A 146 1.36 -2.09 -9.21
N PHE A 147 1.78 -1.08 -9.98
CA PHE A 147 2.10 -1.24 -11.39
C PHE A 147 3.22 -2.27 -11.61
N PHE A 148 4.29 -2.22 -10.82
CA PHE A 148 5.35 -3.23 -10.90
C PHE A 148 4.89 -4.60 -10.39
N VAL A 149 4.04 -4.66 -9.36
CA VAL A 149 3.40 -5.93 -8.92
C VAL A 149 2.61 -6.53 -10.08
N ALA A 150 1.77 -5.75 -10.75
CA ALA A 150 1.00 -6.19 -11.90
C ALA A 150 1.92 -6.70 -13.02
N LEU A 151 2.97 -5.94 -13.37
CA LEU A 151 3.96 -6.37 -14.38
C LEU A 151 4.62 -7.71 -14.02
N THR A 152 5.04 -7.89 -12.77
CA THR A 152 5.66 -9.16 -12.31
C THR A 152 4.72 -10.36 -12.35
N ASN A 153 3.40 -10.13 -12.34
CA ASN A 153 2.38 -11.18 -12.41
C ASN A 153 1.85 -11.42 -13.84
N ILE A 154 2.20 -10.57 -14.80
CA ILE A 154 2.04 -10.91 -16.21
C ILE A 154 3.17 -11.88 -16.54
N ASN A 155 2.86 -13.03 -17.14
CA ASN A 155 3.79 -14.14 -17.50
C ASN A 155 4.88 -13.76 -18.53
N LEU A 156 5.47 -12.58 -18.40
CA LEU A 156 6.60 -12.10 -19.17
C LEU A 156 7.89 -12.34 -18.37
N PRO A 157 9.04 -12.50 -19.02
CA PRO A 157 10.32 -12.52 -18.35
C PRO A 157 10.60 -11.13 -17.75
N VAL A 158 10.20 -10.95 -16.50
CA VAL A 158 10.38 -9.69 -15.79
C VAL A 158 11.75 -9.67 -15.10
N PRO A 159 12.59 -8.63 -15.33
CA PRO A 159 13.90 -8.54 -14.70
C PRO A 159 13.79 -8.55 -13.18
N ALA A 160 14.73 -9.23 -12.50
CA ALA A 160 14.76 -9.32 -11.03
C ALA A 160 14.75 -7.94 -10.35
N VAL A 161 15.26 -6.90 -11.03
CA VAL A 161 15.24 -5.52 -10.55
C VAL A 161 13.82 -4.99 -10.29
N PHE A 162 12.78 -5.47 -10.99
CA PHE A 162 11.41 -5.01 -10.76
C PHE A 162 10.89 -5.49 -9.41
N ARG A 163 11.30 -6.67 -8.94
CA ARG A 163 10.96 -7.15 -7.59
C ARG A 163 11.54 -6.24 -6.50
N ILE A 164 12.72 -5.69 -6.74
CA ILE A 164 13.37 -4.74 -5.83
C ILE A 164 12.66 -3.37 -5.93
N LEU A 165 12.29 -2.92 -7.13
CA LEU A 165 11.57 -1.67 -7.35
C LEU A 165 10.22 -1.62 -6.65
N ILE A 166 9.48 -2.74 -6.60
CA ILE A 166 8.24 -2.88 -5.81
C ILE A 166 8.49 -2.36 -4.39
N TRP A 167 9.52 -2.86 -3.70
CA TRP A 167 9.78 -2.50 -2.32
C TRP A 167 10.42 -1.12 -2.13
N ILE A 168 11.24 -0.67 -3.09
CA ILE A 168 11.79 0.70 -3.10
C ILE A 168 10.67 1.74 -3.19
N LEU A 169 9.54 1.42 -3.83
CA LEU A 169 8.37 2.30 -3.91
C LEU A 169 7.42 2.08 -2.73
N TYR A 170 7.22 0.82 -2.34
CA TYR A 170 6.29 0.45 -1.29
C TYR A 170 6.71 1.00 0.08
N LEU A 171 7.96 0.79 0.51
CA LEU A 171 8.40 1.23 1.83
C LEU A 171 8.24 2.76 2.03
N PRO A 172 8.74 3.62 1.11
CA PRO A 172 8.50 5.06 1.20
C PRO A 172 7.01 5.42 1.19
N SER A 173 6.16 4.72 0.43
CA SER A 173 4.71 4.95 0.45
C SER A 173 4.14 4.84 1.87
N GLN A 174 4.55 3.82 2.61
CA GLN A 174 4.10 3.55 3.98
C GLN A 174 4.64 4.59 4.98
N LEU A 175 5.87 5.06 4.78
CA LEU A 175 6.46 6.12 5.60
C LEU A 175 5.79 7.47 5.35
N PHE A 176 5.51 7.82 4.10
CA PHE A 176 4.78 9.05 3.76
C PHE A 176 3.34 9.00 4.23
N PHE A 177 2.69 7.84 4.17
CA PHE A 177 1.37 7.66 4.76
C PHE A 177 1.42 7.96 6.27
N SER A 178 2.34 7.35 7.01
CA SER A 178 2.46 7.61 8.44
C SER A 178 2.80 9.06 8.77
N ALA A 179 3.70 9.67 7.99
CA ALA A 179 4.06 11.06 8.14
C ALA A 179 2.88 12.00 7.89
N SER A 180 2.01 11.69 6.92
CA SER A 180 0.80 12.47 6.69
C SER A 180 -0.02 12.53 7.97
N GLN A 181 -0.38 11.38 8.53
CA GLN A 181 -1.32 11.27 9.65
C GLN A 181 -0.82 11.94 10.94
N ILE A 182 0.48 11.81 11.24
CA ILE A 182 1.07 12.42 12.45
C ILE A 182 1.10 13.95 12.36
N ILE A 183 1.22 14.52 11.15
CA ILE A 183 1.22 15.97 10.96
C ILE A 183 -0.19 16.55 11.12
N SER A 184 -1.24 15.81 10.79
CA SER A 184 -2.62 16.29 10.95
C SER A 184 -3.08 16.42 12.40
N GLU A 185 -2.37 15.82 13.36
CA GLU A 185 -2.73 15.92 14.78
C GLU A 185 -2.06 17.09 15.50
N LYS A 186 -1.21 17.85 14.80
CA LYS A 186 -0.55 19.06 15.32
C LYS A 186 -1.16 20.31 14.71
#